data_AF-A0A1B9MD15-F1
#
_entry.id   AF-A0A1B9MD15-F1
#
_cell.length_a   1.000
_cell.length_b   1.000
_cell.length_c   1.000
_cell.angle_alpha   90.00
_cell.angle_beta   90.00
_cell.angle_gamma   90.00
#
_symmetry.space_group_name_H-M   'P 1'
#
loop_
_entity.id
_entity.type
_entity.pdbx_description
1 polymer ?
#
loop_
_entity_poly.entity_id
_entity_poly.type
_entity_poly.pdbx_seq_one_letter_code
_entity_poly.pdbx_strand_id
1 'polypeptide(L)'
;MSYAITFDFDTSRLEHYYPGAYTNAYKEVRDELKKLGFEWKQGSVYFGNSSINAVTCVLAVQQLGQTFSWFTPSLKDIRMLRIEEYNDLLPALVQQRELTHASLEKNEIQNKTRKLF
;
A
#
# COMPACT_ATOMS: atom_id res chain seq x y z
N MET A 1 4.40 -8.13 -13.21
CA MET A 1 4.21 -6.74 -13.68
C MET A 1 2.80 -6.32 -13.33
N SER A 2 2.64 -5.24 -12.58
CA SER A 2 1.35 -4.73 -12.10
C SER A 2 1.34 -3.21 -12.20
N TYR A 3 0.18 -2.59 -12.15
CA TYR A 3 0.03 -1.14 -12.05
C TYR A 3 -0.51 -0.77 -10.68
N ALA A 4 -0.23 0.45 -10.23
CA ALA A 4 -0.78 0.97 -8.99
C ALA A 4 -1.37 2.35 -9.17
N ILE A 5 -2.38 2.65 -8.36
CA ILE A 5 -2.91 4.00 -8.16
C ILE A 5 -2.46 4.46 -6.78
N THR A 6 -1.92 5.68 -6.73
CA THR A 6 -1.67 6.39 -5.48
C THR A 6 -2.30 7.78 -5.56
N PHE A 7 -2.82 8.28 -4.45
CA PHE A 7 -3.39 9.62 -4.37
C PHE A 7 -3.17 10.27 -3.01
N ASP A 8 -3.25 11.59 -2.97
CA ASP A 8 -3.29 12.40 -1.76
C ASP A 8 -4.48 13.36 -1.85
N PHE A 9 -5.19 13.54 -0.73
CA PHE A 9 -6.25 14.54 -0.62
C PHE A 9 -5.71 15.77 0.10
N ASP A 10 -6.20 16.94 -0.30
CA ASP A 10 -6.10 18.12 0.55
C ASP A 10 -7.17 18.00 1.63
N THR A 11 -6.76 17.82 2.90
CA THR A 11 -7.70 17.58 4.01
C THR A 11 -8.70 18.71 4.18
N SER A 12 -8.29 19.97 4.00
CA SER A 12 -9.18 21.14 4.13
C SER A 12 -10.25 21.13 3.03
N ARG A 13 -9.87 20.77 1.80
CA ARG A 13 -10.84 20.62 0.69
C ARG A 13 -11.73 19.40 0.91
N LEU A 14 -11.16 18.29 1.37
CA LEU A 14 -11.92 17.07 1.63
C LEU A 14 -12.97 17.29 2.72
N GLU A 15 -12.63 17.95 3.82
CA GLU A 15 -13.58 18.35 4.88
C GLU A 15 -14.68 19.27 4.36
N HIS A 16 -14.38 20.10 3.35
CA HIS A 16 -15.36 21.01 2.75
C HIS A 16 -16.32 20.28 1.80
N TYR A 17 -15.81 19.40 0.93
CA TYR A 17 -16.62 18.75 -0.11
C TYR A 17 -17.25 17.42 0.31
N TYR A 18 -16.68 16.71 1.29
CA TYR A 18 -17.16 15.40 1.71
C TYR A 18 -18.33 15.52 2.70
N PRO A 19 -19.45 14.82 2.48
CA PRO A 19 -20.54 14.81 3.43
C PRO A 19 -20.19 13.95 4.66
N GLY A 20 -19.93 14.61 5.80
CA GLY A 20 -19.73 13.94 7.09
C GLY A 20 -18.26 13.82 7.49
N ALA A 21 -17.91 12.75 8.21
CA ALA A 21 -16.53 12.56 8.69
C ALA A 21 -15.61 12.19 7.52
N TYR A 22 -14.72 13.12 7.14
CA TYR A 22 -13.82 12.97 5.98
C TYR A 22 -12.99 11.68 5.99
N THR A 23 -12.73 11.09 7.16
CA THR A 23 -12.01 9.83 7.30
C THR A 23 -12.70 8.66 6.58
N ASN A 24 -14.03 8.73 6.42
CA ASN A 24 -14.81 7.74 5.67
C ASN A 24 -14.55 7.78 4.16
N ALA A 25 -14.10 8.93 3.62
CA ALA A 25 -13.79 9.10 2.20
C ALA A 25 -12.73 8.08 1.72
N TYR A 26 -11.69 7.84 2.53
CA TYR A 26 -10.65 6.86 2.22
C TYR A 26 -11.20 5.43 2.15
N LYS A 27 -12.19 5.11 2.99
CA LYS A 27 -12.86 3.80 2.97
C LYS A 27 -13.71 3.65 1.71
N GLU A 28 -14.46 4.67 1.31
CA GLU A 28 -15.27 4.64 0.09
C GLU A 28 -14.41 4.42 -1.16
N VAL A 29 -13.30 5.16 -1.28
CA VAL A 29 -12.36 4.99 -2.41
C VAL A 29 -11.73 3.60 -2.39
N ARG A 30 -11.35 3.10 -1.22
CA ARG A 30 -10.83 1.74 -1.06
C ARG A 30 -11.83 0.69 -1.53
N ASP A 31 -13.08 0.80 -1.09
CA ASP A 31 -14.13 -0.16 -1.41
C ASP A 31 -14.44 -0.14 -2.91
N GLU A 32 -14.45 1.03 -3.54
CA GLU A 32 -14.66 1.16 -4.99
C GLU A 32 -13.49 0.60 -5.80
N LEU A 33 -12.26 0.97 -5.46
CA LEU A 33 -11.06 0.42 -6.10
C LEU A 33 -10.97 -1.11 -5.94
N LYS A 34 -11.42 -1.65 -4.80
CA LYS A 34 -11.48 -3.10 -4.58
C LYS A 34 -12.42 -3.80 -5.56
N LYS A 35 -13.59 -3.23 -5.85
CA LYS A 35 -14.52 -3.77 -6.87
C LYS A 35 -13.89 -3.74 -8.27
N LEU A 36 -13.01 -2.78 -8.51
CA LEU A 36 -12.30 -2.59 -9.78
C LEU A 36 -11.02 -3.44 -9.90
N GLY A 37 -10.77 -4.37 -8.97
CA GLY A 37 -9.64 -5.30 -9.04
C GLY A 37 -8.32 -4.76 -8.46
N PHE A 38 -8.39 -3.69 -7.66
CA PHE A 38 -7.23 -3.18 -6.92
C PHE A 38 -7.22 -3.68 -5.48
N GLU A 39 -6.02 -3.96 -4.97
CA GLU A 39 -5.77 -4.35 -3.59
C GLU A 39 -5.10 -3.20 -2.84
N TRP A 40 -5.64 -2.86 -1.68
CA TRP A 40 -5.00 -1.90 -0.78
C TRP A 40 -3.68 -2.47 -0.25
N LYS A 41 -2.64 -1.63 -0.20
CA LYS A 41 -1.33 -1.98 0.40
C LYS A 41 -1.03 -1.18 1.64
N GLN A 42 -0.83 0.12 1.51
CA GLN A 42 -0.56 1.03 2.62
C GLN A 42 -1.02 2.44 2.29
N GLY A 43 -1.50 3.18 3.28
CA GLY A 43 -2.01 4.55 3.08
C GLY A 43 -3.00 4.63 1.93
N SER A 44 -2.71 5.48 0.94
CA SER A 44 -3.49 5.65 -0.30
C SER A 44 -2.91 4.92 -1.51
N VAL A 45 -2.18 3.82 -1.30
CA VAL A 45 -1.55 3.02 -2.36
C VAL A 45 -2.33 1.74 -2.64
N TYR A 46 -2.68 1.52 -3.91
CA TYR A 46 -3.52 0.42 -4.37
C TYR A 46 -2.88 -0.28 -5.56
N PHE A 47 -2.61 -1.58 -5.46
CA PHE A 47 -2.01 -2.36 -6.54
C PHE A 47 -3.08 -3.11 -7.32
N GLY A 48 -3.02 -3.07 -8.63
CA GLY A 48 -3.88 -3.84 -9.50
C GLY A 48 -3.53 -5.33 -9.47
N ASN A 49 -4.53 -6.18 -9.58
CA ASN A 49 -4.35 -7.60 -9.84
C ASN A 49 -3.79 -7.85 -11.27
N SER A 50 -3.66 -9.11 -11.67
CA SER A 50 -3.12 -9.50 -12.98
C SER A 50 -3.92 -9.03 -14.19
N SER A 51 -5.18 -8.62 -14.02
CA SER A 51 -6.02 -8.07 -15.10
C SER A 51 -5.85 -6.57 -15.32
N ILE A 52 -5.20 -5.87 -14.38
CA ILE A 52 -5.04 -4.42 -14.45
C ILE A 52 -3.88 -4.03 -15.37
N ASN A 53 -4.19 -3.13 -16.30
CA ASN A 53 -3.26 -2.44 -17.18
C ASN A 53 -3.45 -0.91 -17.09
N ALA A 54 -2.63 -0.17 -17.84
CA ALA A 54 -2.67 1.30 -17.84
C ALA A 54 -4.06 1.85 -18.21
N VAL A 55 -4.77 1.23 -19.16
CA VAL A 55 -6.11 1.67 -19.58
C VAL A 55 -7.11 1.45 -18.44
N THR A 56 -7.12 0.28 -17.81
CA THR A 56 -8.02 0.02 -16.69
C THR A 56 -7.73 0.92 -15.48
N CYS A 57 -6.47 1.35 -15.27
CA CYS A 57 -6.16 2.38 -14.26
C CYS A 57 -6.83 3.72 -14.58
N VAL A 58 -6.74 4.18 -15.84
CA VAL A 58 -7.40 5.43 -16.27
C VAL A 58 -8.91 5.32 -16.08
N LEU A 59 -9.52 4.21 -16.49
CA LEU A 59 -10.96 3.97 -16.34
C LEU A 59 -11.37 3.94 -14.86
N ALA A 60 -10.56 3.34 -13.99
CA ALA A 60 -10.83 3.30 -12.55
C ALA A 60 -10.83 4.71 -11.92
N VAL A 61 -9.85 5.55 -12.27
CA VAL A 61 -9.80 6.94 -11.79
C VAL A 61 -10.97 7.76 -12.32
N GLN A 62 -11.35 7.58 -13.59
CA GLN A 62 -12.54 8.21 -14.16
C GLN A 62 -13.82 7.78 -13.43
N GLN A 63 -13.96 6.49 -13.11
CA GLN A 63 -15.09 5.97 -12.35
C GLN A 63 -15.15 6.55 -10.94
N LEU A 64 -14.02 6.69 -10.23
CA LEU A 64 -13.98 7.37 -8.93
C LEU A 64 -14.48 8.81 -9.03
N GLY A 65 -14.01 9.57 -10.02
CA GLY A 65 -14.43 10.96 -10.24
C GLY A 65 -15.90 11.12 -10.63
N GLN A 66 -16.51 10.10 -11.27
CA GLN A 66 -17.94 10.08 -11.60
C GLN A 66 -18.81 9.62 -10.43
N THR A 67 -18.30 8.67 -9.63
CA THR A 67 -19.04 8.07 -8.51
C THR A 67 -19.11 9.02 -7.32
N PHE A 68 -18.02 9.74 -7.06
CA PHE A 68 -17.87 10.58 -5.89
C PHE A 68 -17.67 12.04 -6.31
N SER A 69 -18.73 12.85 -6.19
CA SER A 69 -18.68 14.27 -6.56
C SER A 69 -17.62 15.07 -5.79
N TRP A 70 -17.28 14.62 -4.57
CA TRP A 70 -16.25 15.20 -3.71
C TRP A 70 -14.82 14.79 -4.08
N PHE A 71 -14.62 13.72 -4.85
CA PHE A 71 -13.30 13.13 -5.08
C PHE A 71 -12.36 14.09 -5.83
N THR A 72 -12.72 14.45 -7.06
CA THR A 72 -11.93 15.37 -7.90
C THR A 72 -11.62 16.71 -7.22
N PRO A 73 -12.60 17.43 -6.62
CA PRO A 73 -12.32 18.69 -5.95
C PRO A 73 -11.59 18.54 -4.60
N SER A 74 -11.33 17.33 -4.10
CA SER A 74 -10.54 17.09 -2.88
C SER A 74 -9.12 16.61 -3.16
N LEU A 75 -8.81 16.24 -4.41
CA LEU A 75 -7.48 15.75 -4.79
C LEU A 75 -6.41 16.84 -4.71
N LYS A 76 -5.27 16.46 -4.14
CA LYS A 76 -4.02 17.21 -4.16
C LYS A 76 -3.02 16.61 -5.14
N ASP A 77 -2.92 15.28 -5.18
CA ASP A 77 -2.07 14.54 -6.12
C ASP A 77 -2.71 13.19 -6.45
N ILE A 78 -2.55 12.70 -7.68
CA ILE A 78 -2.93 11.34 -8.08
C ILE A 78 -1.99 10.84 -9.17
N ARG A 79 -1.51 9.61 -9.05
CA ARG A 79 -0.53 9.03 -9.97
C ARG A 79 -0.85 7.58 -10.28
N MET A 80 -0.51 7.20 -11.51
CA MET A 80 -0.38 5.81 -11.92
C MET A 80 1.10 5.43 -11.85
N LEU A 81 1.40 4.29 -11.24
CA LEU A 81 2.74 3.71 -11.17
C LEU A 81 2.75 2.37 -11.92
N ARG A 82 3.87 2.05 -12.56
CA ARG A 82 4.14 0.72 -13.09
C ARG A 82 5.08 -0.01 -12.15
N ILE A 83 4.70 -1.21 -11.74
CA ILE A 83 5.44 -2.07 -10.82
C ILE A 83 6.02 -3.23 -11.64
N GLU A 84 7.33 -3.20 -11.82
CA GLU A 84 8.08 -4.24 -12.52
C GLU A 84 8.27 -5.47 -11.63
N GLU A 85 8.69 -5.24 -10.39
CA GLU A 85 9.23 -6.27 -9.50
C GLU A 85 8.49 -6.34 -8.16
N TYR A 86 8.82 -7.40 -7.41
CA TYR A 86 8.38 -7.56 -6.03
C TYR A 86 8.96 -6.42 -5.18
N ASN A 87 8.08 -5.62 -4.59
CA ASN A 87 8.44 -4.39 -3.89
C ASN A 87 8.26 -4.46 -2.36
N ASP A 88 7.82 -5.61 -1.84
CA ASP A 88 7.74 -5.81 -0.39
C ASP A 88 9.13 -6.19 0.15
N LEU A 89 9.72 -5.28 0.91
CA LEU A 89 11.06 -5.44 1.47
C LEU A 89 11.03 -5.91 2.93
N LEU A 90 9.85 -6.01 3.56
CA LEU A 90 9.75 -6.43 4.95
C LEU A 90 10.36 -7.82 5.21
N PRO A 91 10.20 -8.83 4.32
CA PRO A 91 10.82 -10.14 4.51
C PRO A 91 12.35 -10.10 4.67
N ALA A 92 13.03 -9.15 4.01
CA ALA A 92 14.49 -9.02 4.11
C ALA A 92 14.96 -8.66 5.52
N LEU A 93 14.15 -7.91 6.27
CA LEU A 93 14.48 -7.51 7.65
C LEU A 93 14.15 -8.61 8.67
N VAL A 94 13.07 -9.35 8.44
CA VAL A 94 12.67 -10.47 9.31
C VAL A 94 13.74 -11.57 9.25
N GLN A 95 14.18 -11.94 8.04
CA GLN A 95 15.22 -12.96 7.86
C GLN A 95 16.55 -12.57 8.50
N GLN A 96 16.96 -11.30 8.40
CA GLN A 96 18.19 -10.81 9.03
C GLN A 96 18.13 -10.94 10.56
N ARG A 97 16.97 -10.66 11.16
CA ARG A 97 16.78 -10.78 12.62
C ARG A 97 16.88 -12.24 13.06
N GLU A 98 16.24 -13.17 12.35
CA GLU A 98 16.30 -14.61 12.64
C GLU A 98 17.73 -15.17 12.53
N LEU A 99 18.46 -14.81 11.48
CA LEU A 99 19.87 -15.19 11.30
C LEU A 99 20.76 -14.64 12.41
N THR A 100 20.50 -13.40 12.84
CA THR A 100 21.22 -12.77 13.96
C THR A 100 20.98 -13.55 15.26
N HIS A 101 19.73 -13.85 15.61
CA HIS A 101 19.40 -14.62 16.81
C HIS A 101 20.01 -16.03 16.78
N ALA A 102 19.92 -16.74 15.65
CA ALA A 102 20.54 -18.05 15.49
C ALA A 102 22.07 -18.02 15.63
N SER A 103 22.72 -16.94 15.18
CA SER A 103 24.17 -16.77 15.35
C SER A 103 24.58 -16.51 16.80
N LEU A 104 23.77 -15.76 17.55
CA LEU A 104 23.99 -15.48 18.98
C LEU A 104 23.82 -16.75 19.83
N GLU A 105 22.78 -17.55 19.58
CA GLU A 105 22.57 -18.84 20.27
C GLU A 105 23.73 -19.80 20.03
N LYS A 106 24.21 -19.93 18.78
CA LYS A 106 25.38 -20.76 18.45
C LYS A 106 26.63 -20.31 19.21
N ASN A 107 26.86 -18.99 19.29
CA ASN A 107 28.01 -18.43 20.01
C ASN A 107 27.92 -18.68 21.53
N GLU A 108 26.73 -18.58 22.13
CA GLU A 108 26.55 -18.89 23.56
C GLU A 108 26.78 -20.37 23.87
N ILE A 109 26.26 -21.28 23.05
CA ILE A 109 26.47 -22.72 23.19
C ILE A 109 27.97 -23.03 23.09
N GLN A 110 28.66 -22.48 22.09
CA GLN A 110 30.10 -22.73 21.90
C GLN A 110 30.96 -22.18 23.04
N ASN A 111 30.59 -21.03 23.61
CA ASN A 111 31.28 -20.46 24.77
C ASN A 111 31.02 -21.25 26.07
N LYS A 112 29.83 -21.84 26.25
CA LYS A 112 29.55 -22.75 27.37
C LYS A 112 30.35 -24.04 27.25
N THR A 113 30.42 -24.63 26.06
CA THR A 113 31.22 -25.86 25.82
C THR A 113 32.70 -25.64 26.08
N ARG A 114 33.27 -24.49 25.68
CA ARG A 114 34.68 -24.12 25.95
C ARG A 114 35.01 -23.90 27.44
N LYS A 115 34.03 -23.67 28.31
CA LYS A 115 34.24 -23.51 29.76
C LYS A 115 34.14 -24.81 30.55
N LEU A 116 33.68 -25.89 29.91
CA LEU A 116 33.46 -27.21 30.52
C LEU A 116 34.63 -28.18 30.28
N PHE A 117 35.63 -27.76 29.51
CA PHE A 117 36.92 -28.42 29.28
C PHE A 117 38.04 -27.44 29.61
#